data_AF-B7PNY9-F1
#
_entry.id   AF-B7PNY9-F1
#
_cell.length_a   1.000
_cell.length_b   1.000
_cell.length_c   1.000
_cell.angle_alpha   90.00
_cell.angle_beta   90.00
_cell.angle_gamma   90.00
#
_symmetry.space_group_name_H-M   'P 1'
#
loop_
_entity.id
_entity.type
_entity.pdbx_description
1 polymer ?
#
loop_
_entity_poly.entity_id
_entity_poly.type
_entity_poly.pdbx_seq_one_letter_code
_entity_poly.pdbx_strand_id
1 'polypeptide(L)'
;RMVSHAHAETYGMPCAPKVRPSALSLQIEQSLVSGALYKEVWKNMTQFKWTTFKDEQTRTIFRRFSTLGTSLLPEDKQKEYLKIVADMKGNHAAAKICPFHRMTNQSDECNVPLEPTIKNILQDSRDYDELLHVWNEWRRVSGRPLKAQYSRYVELQNEAAKINGFDDASGMWQESYECEDFEESIDQLWEQLQPLYKELHAYVRARLHALHGDKVREDGPIPAHLLGQIHSQQWNSLYKFTQPFPGKPTVDVTDAMLKMNMTPTEMFKLSEKFFTSMGLPPMPDSFWEKSVLEKPTDREIVCHASAWDFCGSGDVRIKQCTQVKMDDLLVVHHEMGHIEYDLNYAKQPYYFRAGANPGFHEAIGDTISLSVATPKHLKAVGLLEQSPEDTETGINYLYKIALDKVAGIPSMYVYDRWRWNVFKGKYQSEQLNKGWWDLLLKHQGICPGVARTPEDFDPPSKYHISASVPYIRYFASTVLQFQFYKALCEEANHKGPLHECDFYQSKEAGKLF
;
A
#
# COMPACT_ATOMS: atom_id res chain seq x y z
N ARG A 1 8.65 -0.47 46.96
CA ARG A 1 9.42 -0.79 48.18
C ARG A 1 8.68 -1.93 48.90
N MET A 2 9.31 -3.11 49.00
CA MET A 2 8.97 -4.32 49.80
C MET A 2 7.59 -4.97 49.52
N VAL A 3 7.42 -6.28 49.32
CA VAL A 3 7.81 -7.47 50.11
C VAL A 3 7.83 -8.70 49.17
N SER A 4 8.99 -9.33 48.90
CA SER A 4 9.50 -10.65 49.38
C SER A 4 8.55 -11.87 49.26
N HIS A 5 8.85 -12.81 48.35
CA HIS A 5 9.42 -14.15 48.60
C HIS A 5 8.51 -15.18 49.30
N ALA A 6 8.14 -16.21 48.53
CA ALA A 6 7.93 -17.57 49.03
C ALA A 6 8.71 -18.54 48.12
N HIS A 7 9.61 -19.31 48.72
CA HIS A 7 10.35 -20.41 48.11
C HIS A 7 9.43 -21.62 47.87
N ALA A 8 9.65 -22.30 46.76
CA ALA A 8 9.39 -23.73 46.63
C ALA A 8 10.54 -24.33 45.82
N GLU A 9 11.48 -24.95 46.53
CA GLU A 9 12.45 -25.87 45.95
C GLU A 9 11.72 -27.13 45.49
N THR A 10 11.84 -27.48 44.21
CA THR A 10 11.63 -28.85 43.72
C THR A 10 12.69 -29.18 42.68
N TYR A 11 13.54 -30.13 43.07
CA TYR A 11 14.38 -31.07 42.33
C TYR A 11 14.55 -30.93 40.81
N GLY A 12 15.82 -31.00 40.40
CA GLY A 12 16.36 -30.99 39.05
C GLY A 12 15.49 -31.59 37.93
N MET A 13 15.12 -30.73 37.00
CA MET A 13 14.94 -31.05 35.59
C MET A 13 15.95 -30.22 34.79
N PRO A 14 16.58 -30.77 33.73
CA PRO A 14 17.47 -29.97 32.88
C PRO A 14 16.66 -28.79 32.35
N CYS A 15 17.22 -27.59 32.46
CA CYS A 15 16.69 -26.37 31.88
C CYS A 15 16.29 -26.64 30.42
N ALA A 16 15.02 -26.92 30.18
CA ALA A 16 14.45 -26.78 28.86
C ALA A 16 14.75 -25.34 28.46
N PRO A 17 15.40 -25.08 27.31
CA PRO A 17 15.59 -23.71 26.86
C PRO A 17 14.20 -23.08 26.86
N LYS A 18 14.02 -21.97 27.60
CA LYS A 18 12.84 -21.14 27.44
C LYS A 18 12.81 -20.76 25.96
N VAL A 19 12.04 -21.49 25.17
CA VAL A 19 11.80 -21.19 23.77
C VAL A 19 11.19 -19.79 23.80
N ARG A 20 11.98 -18.78 23.41
CA ARG A 20 11.42 -17.45 23.21
C ARG A 20 10.28 -17.64 22.22
N PRO A 21 9.06 -17.22 22.55
CA PRO A 21 7.96 -17.36 21.60
C PRO A 21 8.39 -16.68 20.30
N SER A 22 8.08 -17.32 19.16
CA SER A 22 8.28 -16.70 17.85
C SER A 22 7.63 -15.30 17.83
N ALA A 23 8.17 -14.38 17.03
CA ALA A 23 7.58 -13.04 16.89
C ALA A 23 6.07 -13.10 16.53
N LEU A 24 5.67 -14.10 15.75
CA LEU A 24 4.27 -14.35 15.40
C LEU A 24 3.43 -14.74 16.62
N SER A 25 3.91 -15.66 17.47
CA SER A 25 3.18 -16.03 18.70
C SER A 25 3.01 -14.85 19.65
N LEU A 26 4.03 -13.99 19.79
CA LEU A 26 3.92 -12.76 20.58
C LEU A 26 2.89 -11.80 19.97
N GLN A 27 2.90 -11.64 18.64
CA GLN A 27 1.95 -10.77 17.96
C GLN A 27 0.50 -11.25 18.16
N ILE A 28 0.25 -12.55 18.05
CA ILE A 28 -1.09 -13.13 18.30
C ILE A 28 -1.49 -12.91 19.76
N GLU A 29 -0.59 -13.19 20.71
CA GLU A 29 -0.86 -12.99 22.14
C GLU A 29 -1.21 -11.53 22.46
N GLN A 30 -0.40 -10.57 22.00
CA GLN A 30 -0.67 -9.14 22.22
C GLN A 30 -1.96 -8.67 21.52
N SER A 31 -2.28 -9.24 20.34
CA SER A 31 -3.54 -8.96 19.65
C SER A 31 -4.75 -9.44 20.45
N LEU A 32 -4.66 -10.59 21.13
CA LEU A 32 -5.71 -11.10 22.02
C LEU A 32 -5.86 -10.24 23.29
N VAL A 33 -4.74 -9.81 23.90
CA VAL A 33 -4.77 -8.89 25.06
C VAL A 33 -5.43 -7.57 24.70
N SER A 34 -5.04 -6.97 23.57
CA SER A 34 -5.65 -5.74 23.06
C SER A 34 -7.14 -5.94 22.75
N GLY A 35 -7.51 -7.04 22.09
CA GLY A 35 -8.91 -7.38 21.81
C GLY A 35 -9.75 -7.54 23.08
N ALA A 36 -9.20 -8.14 24.14
CA ALA A 36 -9.88 -8.27 25.44
C ALA A 36 -10.13 -6.90 26.09
N LEU A 37 -9.15 -5.99 26.06
CA LEU A 37 -9.32 -4.62 26.53
C LEU A 37 -10.42 -3.89 25.74
N TYR A 38 -10.40 -3.96 24.41
CA TYR A 38 -11.44 -3.34 23.59
C TYR A 38 -12.83 -3.90 23.88
N LYS A 39 -12.97 -5.23 24.10
CA LYS A 39 -14.24 -5.85 24.52
C LYS A 39 -14.76 -5.26 25.84
N GLU A 40 -13.89 -5.09 26.83
CA GLU A 40 -14.29 -4.48 28.11
C GLU A 40 -14.73 -3.03 27.93
N VAL A 41 -14.03 -2.24 27.11
CA VAL A 41 -14.45 -0.87 26.83
C VAL A 41 -15.78 -0.84 26.08
N TRP A 42 -15.96 -1.69 25.06
CA TRP A 42 -17.21 -1.83 24.32
C TRP A 42 -18.38 -2.17 25.25
N LYS A 43 -18.24 -3.16 26.14
CA LYS A 43 -19.28 -3.52 27.12
C LYS A 43 -19.74 -2.34 27.98
N ASN A 44 -18.81 -1.46 28.34
CA ASN A 44 -19.14 -0.25 29.10
C ASN A 44 -19.82 0.79 28.19
N MET A 45 -19.30 1.03 26.99
CA MET A 45 -19.82 2.04 26.07
C MET A 45 -21.24 1.71 25.57
N THR A 46 -21.54 0.44 25.32
CA THR A 46 -22.86 0.00 24.84
C THR A 46 -23.97 0.07 25.90
N GLN A 47 -23.64 0.33 27.17
CA GLN A 47 -24.64 0.59 28.21
C GLN A 47 -25.29 1.97 28.07
N PHE A 48 -24.65 2.89 27.35
CA PHE A 48 -25.14 4.24 27.15
C PHE A 48 -25.94 4.35 25.87
N LYS A 49 -27.05 5.11 25.91
CA LYS A 49 -27.80 5.50 24.71
C LYS A 49 -27.10 6.66 23.98
N TRP A 50 -25.86 6.42 23.56
CA TRP A 50 -24.94 7.44 23.05
C TRP A 50 -25.43 8.14 21.80
N THR A 51 -26.29 7.51 20.99
CA THR A 51 -26.92 8.14 19.81
C THR A 51 -27.74 9.38 20.15
N THR A 52 -28.15 9.56 21.41
CA THR A 52 -28.89 10.72 21.90
C THR A 52 -28.01 11.82 22.51
N PHE A 53 -26.70 11.60 22.63
CA PHE A 53 -25.80 12.62 23.16
C PHE A 53 -25.80 13.85 22.26
N LYS A 54 -25.78 15.05 22.85
CA LYS A 54 -25.78 16.30 22.08
C LYS A 54 -24.41 16.63 21.48
N ASP A 55 -23.35 16.30 22.20
CA ASP A 55 -21.98 16.55 21.78
C ASP A 55 -21.55 15.55 20.68
N GLU A 56 -21.16 16.09 19.53
CA GLU A 56 -20.81 15.31 18.35
C GLU A 56 -19.52 14.52 18.54
N GLN A 57 -18.49 15.13 19.16
CA GLN A 57 -17.22 14.44 19.41
C GLN A 57 -17.42 13.23 20.30
N THR A 58 -18.22 13.37 21.36
CA THR A 58 -18.59 12.27 22.23
C THR A 58 -19.38 11.21 21.47
N ARG A 59 -20.38 11.58 20.66
CA ARG A 59 -21.09 10.60 19.80
C ARG A 59 -20.13 9.83 18.90
N THR A 60 -19.19 10.51 18.26
CA THR A 60 -18.20 9.89 17.37
C THR A 60 -17.29 8.91 18.10
N ILE A 61 -16.79 9.28 19.29
CA ILE A 61 -16.00 8.38 20.14
C ILE A 61 -16.82 7.12 20.46
N PHE A 62 -18.06 7.28 20.92
CA PHE A 62 -18.91 6.14 21.28
C PHE A 62 -19.27 5.25 20.07
N ARG A 63 -19.53 5.85 18.91
CA ARG A 63 -19.77 5.11 17.65
C ARG A 63 -18.56 4.24 17.29
N ARG A 64 -17.36 4.81 17.30
CA ARG A 64 -16.11 4.09 16.99
C ARG A 64 -15.87 2.95 17.98
N PHE A 65 -16.12 3.17 19.26
CA PHE A 65 -16.00 2.14 20.29
C PHE A 65 -17.06 1.05 20.22
N SER A 66 -18.21 1.34 19.63
CA SER A 66 -19.31 0.37 19.49
C SER A 66 -19.06 -0.62 18.35
N THR A 67 -18.07 -0.35 17.47
CA THR A 67 -17.69 -1.19 16.34
C THR A 67 -16.28 -1.75 16.55
N LEU A 68 -16.15 -2.96 17.10
CA LEU A 68 -14.83 -3.58 17.34
C LEU A 68 -14.36 -4.49 16.21
N GLY A 69 -15.16 -4.61 15.14
CA GLY A 69 -14.87 -5.47 14.01
C GLY A 69 -14.72 -6.94 14.42
N THR A 70 -13.66 -7.59 13.93
CA THR A 70 -13.38 -9.02 14.18
C THR A 70 -13.07 -9.34 15.64
N SER A 71 -12.83 -8.32 16.47
CA SER A 71 -12.68 -8.55 17.91
C SER A 71 -13.98 -9.02 18.55
N LEU A 72 -15.17 -8.71 18.03
CA LEU A 72 -16.43 -9.20 18.61
C LEU A 72 -16.69 -10.70 18.39
N LEU A 73 -15.88 -11.39 17.57
CA LEU A 73 -16.00 -12.83 17.41
C LEU A 73 -15.78 -13.57 18.76
N PRO A 74 -16.43 -14.74 18.94
CA PRO A 74 -16.07 -15.71 19.97
C PRO A 74 -14.55 -15.99 19.96
N GLU A 75 -13.94 -16.24 21.13
CA GLU A 75 -12.49 -16.31 21.26
C GLU A 75 -11.84 -17.38 20.36
N ASP A 76 -12.49 -18.54 20.20
CA ASP A 76 -12.07 -19.62 19.31
C ASP A 76 -12.07 -19.17 17.84
N LYS A 77 -13.14 -18.51 17.39
CA LYS A 77 -13.26 -17.96 16.03
C LYS A 77 -12.33 -16.78 15.80
N GLN A 78 -12.09 -15.95 16.80
CA GLN A 78 -11.14 -14.84 16.73
C GLN A 78 -9.71 -15.37 16.55
N LYS A 79 -9.33 -16.41 17.30
CA LYS A 79 -8.04 -17.10 17.13
C LYS A 79 -7.92 -17.75 15.75
N GLU A 80 -8.99 -18.40 15.27
CA GLU A 80 -9.04 -18.97 13.93
C GLU A 80 -8.83 -17.89 12.85
N TYR A 81 -9.55 -16.78 12.94
CA TYR A 81 -9.42 -15.63 12.04
C TYR A 81 -7.98 -15.10 12.00
N LEU A 82 -7.40 -14.81 13.17
CA LEU A 82 -6.04 -14.29 13.28
C LEU A 82 -5.01 -15.26 12.68
N LYS A 83 -5.19 -16.56 12.91
CA LYS A 83 -4.33 -17.60 12.34
C LYS A 83 -4.47 -17.66 10.81
N ILE A 84 -5.68 -17.64 10.26
CA ILE A 84 -5.90 -17.67 8.80
C ILE A 84 -5.22 -16.48 8.13
N VAL A 85 -5.40 -15.27 8.67
CA VAL A 85 -4.74 -14.06 8.12
C VAL A 85 -3.22 -14.15 8.23
N ALA A 86 -2.69 -14.66 9.36
CA ALA A 86 -1.26 -14.87 9.53
C ALA A 86 -0.69 -15.89 8.52
N ASP A 87 -1.40 -17.01 8.31
CA ASP A 87 -1.00 -18.07 7.38
C ASP A 87 -1.02 -17.55 5.92
N MET A 88 -2.05 -16.80 5.52
CA MET A 88 -2.10 -16.17 4.18
C MET A 88 -0.95 -15.19 3.95
N LYS A 89 -0.64 -14.34 4.94
CA LYS A 89 0.54 -13.45 4.91
C LYS A 89 1.85 -14.24 4.82
N GLY A 90 1.96 -15.30 5.61
CA GLY A 90 3.12 -16.19 5.62
C GLY A 90 3.36 -16.86 4.27
N ASN A 91 2.30 -17.34 3.62
CA ASN A 91 2.37 -17.91 2.27
C ASN A 91 2.92 -16.91 1.26
N HIS A 92 2.40 -15.68 1.25
CA HIS A 92 2.89 -14.63 0.34
C HIS A 92 4.37 -14.26 0.63
N ALA A 93 4.77 -14.21 1.89
CA ALA A 93 6.15 -13.87 2.27
C ALA A 93 7.16 -14.98 1.94
N ALA A 94 6.76 -16.24 2.07
CA ALA A 94 7.61 -17.40 1.83
C ALA A 94 7.61 -17.88 0.36
N ALA A 95 6.65 -17.42 -0.45
CA ALA A 95 6.48 -17.83 -1.83
C ALA A 95 7.73 -17.55 -2.70
N LYS A 96 8.16 -18.60 -3.41
CA LYS A 96 9.27 -18.60 -4.36
C LYS A 96 8.86 -19.39 -5.60
N ILE A 97 9.32 -18.95 -6.76
CA ILE A 97 9.06 -19.64 -8.04
C ILE A 97 10.30 -20.38 -8.52
N CYS A 98 10.10 -21.26 -9.49
CA CYS A 98 11.20 -21.88 -10.22
C CYS A 98 11.70 -20.92 -11.32
N PRO A 99 13.01 -20.91 -11.62
CA PRO A 99 13.57 -20.03 -12.65
C PRO A 99 12.99 -20.35 -14.04
N PHE A 100 12.93 -19.34 -14.92
CA PHE A 100 12.46 -19.47 -16.30
C PHE A 100 13.41 -20.34 -17.13
N HIS A 101 14.70 -20.02 -17.12
CA HIS A 101 15.75 -20.86 -17.68
C HIS A 101 16.31 -21.79 -16.60
N ARG A 102 16.09 -23.10 -16.75
CA ARG A 102 16.78 -24.10 -15.93
C ARG A 102 18.21 -24.24 -16.42
N MET A 103 19.19 -23.82 -15.62
CA MET A 103 20.60 -24.03 -15.95
C MET A 103 20.93 -25.50 -15.78
N THR A 104 21.46 -26.13 -16.82
CA THR A 104 21.77 -27.58 -16.87
C THR A 104 22.82 -28.03 -15.84
N ASN A 105 23.50 -27.09 -15.16
CA ASN A 105 24.60 -27.34 -14.21
C ASN A 105 24.43 -26.64 -12.84
N GLN A 106 23.27 -26.08 -12.51
CA GLN A 106 22.96 -25.56 -11.16
C GLN A 106 21.75 -26.31 -10.60
N SER A 107 21.60 -26.35 -9.27
CA SER A 107 20.46 -27.04 -8.65
C SER A 107 19.14 -26.42 -9.15
N ASP A 108 18.18 -27.28 -9.52
CA ASP A 108 16.80 -26.94 -9.92
C ASP A 108 15.96 -26.40 -8.73
N GLU A 109 16.59 -25.69 -7.80
CA GLU A 109 15.91 -25.19 -6.61
C GLU A 109 14.99 -24.01 -6.97
N CYS A 110 13.69 -24.19 -6.69
CA CYS A 110 12.68 -23.15 -6.87
C CYS A 110 12.81 -22.08 -5.79
N ASN A 111 13.82 -21.24 -5.95
CA ASN A 111 14.27 -20.29 -4.93
C ASN A 111 14.28 -18.83 -5.43
N VAL A 112 13.47 -18.50 -6.44
CA VAL A 112 13.36 -17.13 -6.98
C VAL A 112 12.32 -16.34 -6.17
N PRO A 113 12.72 -15.35 -5.35
CA PRO A 113 11.81 -14.58 -4.52
C PRO A 113 11.12 -13.45 -5.29
N LEU A 114 10.01 -12.93 -4.75
CA LEU A 114 9.35 -11.74 -5.28
C LEU A 114 10.30 -10.53 -5.34
N GLU A 115 11.01 -10.30 -4.23
CA GLU A 115 11.91 -9.16 -4.07
C GLU A 115 13.34 -9.64 -3.76
N PRO A 116 14.37 -9.10 -4.42
CA PRO A 116 14.29 -8.14 -5.54
C PRO A 116 14.11 -8.82 -6.91
N THR A 117 14.22 -10.15 -7.00
CA THR A 117 14.48 -10.84 -8.29
C THR A 117 13.32 -10.75 -9.27
N ILE A 118 12.10 -11.18 -8.91
CA ILE A 118 10.93 -11.09 -9.80
C ILE A 118 10.64 -9.63 -10.15
N LYS A 119 10.73 -8.72 -9.18
CA LYS A 119 10.55 -7.28 -9.44
C LYS A 119 11.50 -6.80 -10.53
N ASN A 120 12.80 -7.06 -10.42
CA ASN A 120 13.77 -6.64 -11.44
C ASN A 120 13.47 -7.26 -12.82
N ILE A 121 13.11 -8.55 -12.88
CA ILE A 121 12.74 -9.21 -14.16
C ILE A 121 11.58 -8.47 -14.83
N LEU A 122 10.51 -8.17 -14.09
CA LEU A 122 9.34 -7.46 -14.64
C LEU A 122 9.68 -6.03 -15.07
N GLN A 123 10.58 -5.37 -14.34
CA GLN A 123 11.01 -4.00 -14.65
C GLN A 123 11.84 -3.94 -15.94
N ASP A 124 12.79 -4.87 -16.11
CA ASP A 124 13.83 -4.77 -17.14
C ASP A 124 13.59 -5.68 -18.37
N SER A 125 13.02 -6.87 -18.19
CA SER A 125 12.86 -7.86 -19.29
C SER A 125 11.72 -7.50 -20.23
N ARG A 126 11.93 -7.72 -21.53
CA ARG A 126 10.88 -7.63 -22.56
C ARG A 126 10.72 -8.96 -23.32
N ASP A 127 11.23 -10.05 -22.77
CA ASP A 127 10.89 -11.39 -23.25
C ASP A 127 9.47 -11.73 -22.78
N TYR A 128 8.56 -11.89 -23.74
CA TYR A 128 7.16 -12.21 -23.46
C TYR A 128 7.02 -13.50 -22.64
N ASP A 129 7.80 -14.53 -22.96
CA ASP A 129 7.63 -15.86 -22.38
C ASP A 129 8.25 -15.91 -20.96
N GLU A 130 9.33 -15.15 -20.72
CA GLU A 130 9.88 -14.95 -19.36
C GLU A 130 8.89 -14.21 -18.45
N LEU A 131 8.32 -13.11 -18.95
CA LEU A 131 7.33 -12.32 -18.22
C LEU A 131 6.07 -13.15 -17.91
N LEU A 132 5.61 -13.94 -18.89
CA LEU A 132 4.47 -14.85 -18.72
C LEU A 132 4.75 -15.92 -17.66
N HIS A 133 5.93 -16.54 -17.71
CA HIS A 133 6.35 -17.57 -16.74
C HIS A 133 6.31 -17.02 -15.32
N VAL A 134 6.99 -15.90 -15.08
CA VAL A 134 7.07 -15.29 -13.74
C VAL A 134 5.69 -14.89 -13.24
N TRP A 135 4.88 -14.27 -14.09
CA TRP A 135 3.51 -13.85 -13.76
C TRP A 135 2.58 -15.01 -13.40
N ASN A 136 2.68 -16.11 -14.14
CA ASN A 136 1.86 -17.30 -13.94
C ASN A 136 2.30 -18.10 -12.71
N GLU A 137 3.60 -18.38 -12.58
CA GLU A 137 4.15 -19.14 -11.47
C GLU A 137 3.94 -18.43 -10.14
N TRP A 138 4.07 -17.10 -10.09
CA TRP A 138 3.79 -16.32 -8.88
C TRP A 138 2.36 -16.58 -8.38
N ARG A 139 1.35 -16.50 -9.26
CA ARG A 139 -0.06 -16.74 -8.91
C ARG A 139 -0.31 -18.19 -8.51
N ARG A 140 0.40 -19.13 -9.14
CA ARG A 140 0.33 -20.56 -8.81
C ARG A 140 0.81 -20.84 -7.39
N VAL A 141 1.89 -20.22 -6.93
CA VAL A 141 2.46 -20.48 -5.58
C VAL A 141 1.88 -19.58 -4.49
N SER A 142 1.55 -18.32 -4.79
CA SER A 142 1.10 -17.35 -3.79
C SER A 142 -0.43 -17.23 -3.66
N GLY A 143 -1.18 -17.52 -4.73
CA GLY A 143 -2.63 -17.34 -4.76
C GLY A 143 -3.40 -18.66 -4.64
N ARG A 144 -3.15 -19.60 -5.56
CA ARG A 144 -3.89 -20.87 -5.68
C ARG A 144 -4.06 -21.64 -4.35
N PRO A 145 -3.03 -21.82 -3.51
CA PRO A 145 -3.17 -22.59 -2.26
C PRO A 145 -4.13 -21.96 -1.25
N LEU A 146 -4.42 -20.66 -1.36
CA LEU A 146 -5.18 -19.91 -0.37
C LEU A 146 -6.70 -19.98 -0.56
N LYS A 147 -7.21 -20.67 -1.59
CA LYS A 147 -8.65 -20.67 -1.93
C LYS A 147 -9.55 -21.10 -0.77
N ALA A 148 -9.21 -22.19 -0.10
CA ALA A 148 -9.97 -22.70 1.04
C ALA A 148 -9.89 -21.77 2.25
N GLN A 149 -8.68 -21.33 2.61
CA GLN A 149 -8.45 -20.41 3.73
C GLN A 149 -9.17 -19.07 3.52
N TYR A 150 -9.16 -18.54 2.29
CA TYR A 150 -9.82 -17.28 1.97
C TYR A 150 -11.34 -17.39 2.08
N SER A 151 -11.93 -18.52 1.67
CA SER A 151 -13.37 -18.76 1.83
C SER A 151 -13.76 -18.74 3.31
N ARG A 152 -12.97 -19.41 4.16
CA ARG A 152 -13.18 -19.40 5.62
C ARG A 152 -12.96 -18.01 6.25
N TYR A 153 -11.98 -17.27 5.76
CA TYR A 153 -11.75 -15.87 6.14
C TYR A 153 -12.99 -15.00 5.86
N VAL A 154 -13.60 -15.13 4.66
CA VAL A 154 -14.81 -14.39 4.28
C VAL A 154 -15.98 -14.71 5.21
N GLU A 155 -16.18 -15.98 5.57
CA GLU A 155 -17.23 -16.39 6.51
C GLU A 155 -17.06 -15.72 7.87
N LEU A 156 -15.85 -15.77 8.45
CA LEU A 156 -15.54 -15.18 9.75
C LEU A 156 -15.65 -13.64 9.71
N GLN A 157 -15.22 -13.02 8.61
CA GLN A 157 -15.31 -11.58 8.41
C GLN A 157 -16.79 -11.12 8.34
N ASN A 158 -17.64 -11.86 7.61
CA ASN A 158 -19.07 -11.57 7.53
C ASN A 158 -19.81 -11.87 8.84
N GLU A 159 -19.42 -12.91 9.58
CA GLU A 159 -19.94 -13.16 10.92
C GLU A 159 -19.62 -11.98 11.86
N ALA A 160 -18.38 -11.51 11.85
CA ALA A 160 -17.99 -10.33 12.61
C ALA A 160 -18.83 -9.10 12.22
N ALA A 161 -19.02 -8.85 10.92
CA ALA A 161 -19.81 -7.73 10.44
C ALA A 161 -21.26 -7.77 10.96
N LYS A 162 -21.91 -8.93 10.90
CA LYS A 162 -23.27 -9.14 11.44
C LYS A 162 -23.37 -8.89 12.94
N ILE A 163 -22.38 -9.34 13.71
CA ILE A 163 -22.33 -9.08 15.16
C ILE A 163 -22.16 -7.57 15.45
N ASN A 164 -21.44 -6.84 14.59
CA ASN A 164 -21.28 -5.39 14.67
C ASN A 164 -22.50 -4.61 14.11
N GLY A 165 -23.54 -5.28 13.62
CA GLY A 165 -24.77 -4.65 13.12
C GLY A 165 -24.74 -4.24 11.64
N PHE A 166 -23.79 -4.75 10.87
CA PHE A 166 -23.72 -4.56 9.41
C PHE A 166 -24.26 -5.80 8.67
N ASP A 167 -24.78 -5.62 7.46
CA ASP A 167 -25.28 -6.74 6.64
C ASP A 167 -24.15 -7.72 6.25
N ASP A 168 -22.99 -7.16 5.91
CA ASP A 168 -21.78 -7.89 5.54
C ASP A 168 -20.53 -7.03 5.77
N ALA A 169 -19.36 -7.63 5.53
CA ALA A 169 -18.07 -7.00 5.80
C ALA A 169 -17.75 -5.77 4.95
N SER A 170 -18.39 -5.57 3.79
CA SER A 170 -18.18 -4.36 2.99
C SER A 170 -18.69 -3.13 3.73
N GLY A 171 -19.90 -3.19 4.30
CA GLY A 171 -20.48 -2.09 5.08
C GLY A 171 -19.59 -1.73 6.27
N MET A 172 -19.10 -2.75 6.98
CA MET A 172 -18.20 -2.56 8.12
C MET A 172 -16.86 -1.89 7.72
N TRP A 173 -16.33 -2.17 6.52
CA TRP A 173 -15.12 -1.50 6.02
C TRP A 173 -15.38 -0.06 5.59
N GLN A 174 -16.53 0.20 4.97
CA GLN A 174 -16.91 1.51 4.45
C GLN A 174 -17.29 2.50 5.56
N GLU A 175 -17.69 2.03 6.74
CA GLU A 175 -17.99 2.87 7.91
C GLU A 175 -16.87 3.86 8.24
N SER A 176 -15.61 3.48 7.99
CA SER A 176 -14.44 4.35 8.22
C SER A 176 -14.40 5.63 7.35
N TYR A 177 -15.23 5.72 6.31
CA TYR A 177 -15.39 6.90 5.48
C TYR A 177 -16.57 7.77 5.91
N GLU A 178 -17.44 7.28 6.80
CA GLU A 178 -18.59 8.02 7.35
C GLU A 178 -19.46 8.66 6.26
N CYS A 179 -19.64 7.95 5.14
CA CYS A 179 -20.33 8.39 3.93
C CYS A 179 -21.36 7.32 3.55
N GLU A 180 -22.66 7.65 3.61
CA GLU A 180 -23.77 6.69 3.40
C GLU A 180 -23.77 6.12 1.98
N ASP A 181 -23.43 6.95 1.00
CA ASP A 181 -23.41 6.73 -0.44
C ASP A 181 -21.97 6.54 -0.97
N PHE A 182 -21.10 5.95 -0.16
CA PHE A 182 -19.68 5.80 -0.47
C PHE A 182 -19.42 5.00 -1.77
N GLU A 183 -20.07 3.86 -1.97
CA GLU A 183 -19.86 3.07 -3.19
C GLU A 183 -20.29 3.82 -4.46
N GLU A 184 -21.37 4.59 -4.39
CA GLU A 184 -21.87 5.39 -5.51
C GLU A 184 -20.92 6.57 -5.80
N SER A 185 -20.47 7.26 -4.75
CA SER A 185 -19.49 8.35 -4.87
C SER A 185 -18.19 7.88 -5.54
N ILE A 186 -17.69 6.70 -5.16
CA ILE A 186 -16.52 6.09 -5.77
C ILE A 186 -16.77 5.70 -7.24
N ASP A 187 -17.96 5.19 -7.57
CA ASP A 187 -18.35 4.87 -8.95
C ASP A 187 -18.37 6.13 -9.83
N GLN A 188 -18.98 7.22 -9.35
CA GLN A 188 -19.04 8.50 -10.05
C GLN A 188 -17.65 9.13 -10.25
N LEU A 189 -16.77 9.03 -9.25
CA LEU A 189 -15.37 9.49 -9.37
C LEU A 189 -14.61 8.68 -10.41
N TRP A 190 -14.80 7.35 -10.43
CA TRP A 190 -14.16 6.50 -11.42
C TRP A 190 -14.61 6.84 -12.84
N GLU A 191 -15.90 7.07 -13.06
CA GLU A 191 -16.44 7.51 -14.36
C GLU A 191 -15.82 8.82 -14.87
N GLN A 192 -15.53 9.76 -13.98
CA GLN A 192 -14.85 11.02 -14.33
C GLN A 192 -13.38 10.81 -14.72
N LEU A 193 -12.70 9.83 -14.13
CA LEU A 193 -11.29 9.53 -14.37
C LEU A 193 -11.07 8.60 -15.59
N GLN A 194 -12.10 7.84 -15.96
CA GLN A 194 -12.05 6.87 -17.06
C GLN A 194 -11.55 7.42 -18.40
N PRO A 195 -11.95 8.62 -18.86
CA PRO A 195 -11.49 9.14 -20.15
C PRO A 195 -9.97 9.23 -20.25
N LEU A 196 -9.30 9.80 -19.24
CA LEU A 196 -7.84 9.92 -19.21
C LEU A 196 -7.16 8.53 -19.16
N TYR A 197 -7.71 7.61 -18.36
CA TYR A 197 -7.20 6.25 -18.30
C TYR A 197 -7.28 5.53 -19.66
N LYS A 198 -8.39 5.69 -20.40
CA LYS A 198 -8.57 5.05 -21.71
C LYS A 198 -7.55 5.54 -22.74
N GLU A 199 -7.23 6.84 -22.75
CA GLU A 199 -6.18 7.39 -23.63
C GLU A 199 -4.81 6.82 -23.27
N LEU A 200 -4.47 6.77 -21.97
CA LEU A 200 -3.22 6.16 -21.49
C LEU A 200 -3.14 4.68 -21.87
N HIS A 201 -4.22 3.93 -21.66
CA HIS A 201 -4.33 2.50 -21.98
C HIS A 201 -4.12 2.26 -23.47
N ALA A 202 -4.82 3.00 -24.33
CA ALA A 202 -4.71 2.86 -25.79
C ALA A 202 -3.28 3.18 -26.27
N TYR A 203 -2.66 4.24 -25.74
CA TYR A 203 -1.28 4.60 -26.05
C TYR A 203 -0.30 3.49 -25.65
N VAL A 204 -0.38 3.02 -24.40
CA VAL A 204 0.50 1.95 -23.90
C VAL A 204 0.28 0.66 -24.67
N ARG A 205 -0.96 0.29 -24.99
CA ARG A 205 -1.29 -0.88 -25.81
C ARG A 205 -0.63 -0.79 -27.19
N ALA A 206 -0.70 0.38 -27.86
CA ALA A 206 -0.07 0.58 -29.16
C ALA A 206 1.46 0.42 -29.07
N ARG A 207 2.10 0.94 -28.02
CA ARG A 207 3.55 0.75 -27.79
C ARG A 207 3.91 -0.71 -27.52
N LEU A 208 3.11 -1.43 -26.73
CA LEU A 208 3.32 -2.86 -26.47
C LEU A 208 3.08 -3.72 -27.71
N HIS A 209 2.11 -3.36 -28.56
CA HIS A 209 1.90 -4.01 -29.85
C HIS A 209 3.11 -3.82 -30.76
N ALA A 210 3.66 -2.61 -30.85
CA ALA A 210 4.89 -2.38 -31.62
C ALA A 210 6.09 -3.21 -31.12
N LEU A 211 6.13 -3.57 -29.83
CA LEU A 211 7.21 -4.37 -29.22
C LEU A 211 6.99 -5.88 -29.34
N HIS A 212 5.75 -6.37 -29.21
CA HIS A 212 5.43 -7.79 -29.10
C HIS A 212 4.60 -8.35 -30.27
N GLY A 213 4.26 -7.52 -31.26
CA GLY A 213 3.46 -7.89 -32.43
C GLY A 213 2.10 -8.47 -32.05
N ASP A 214 1.71 -9.53 -32.74
CA ASP A 214 0.40 -10.19 -32.60
C ASP A 214 0.11 -10.77 -31.20
N LYS A 215 1.13 -10.87 -30.33
CA LYS A 215 0.93 -11.24 -28.93
C LYS A 215 0.15 -10.18 -28.13
N VAL A 216 0.01 -8.95 -28.66
CA VAL A 216 -0.83 -7.87 -28.13
C VAL A 216 -1.77 -7.41 -29.23
N ARG A 217 -3.08 -7.45 -29.02
CA ARG A 217 -4.05 -7.02 -30.03
C ARG A 217 -4.20 -5.50 -30.05
N GLU A 218 -4.36 -4.91 -31.23
CA GLU A 218 -4.61 -3.47 -31.39
C GLU A 218 -5.97 -3.02 -30.84
N ASP A 219 -6.96 -3.92 -30.85
CA ASP A 219 -8.37 -3.67 -30.48
C ASP A 219 -8.81 -4.37 -29.18
N GLY A 220 -7.88 -5.04 -28.50
CA GLY A 220 -8.16 -5.92 -27.37
C GLY A 220 -7.63 -5.45 -26.02
N PRO A 221 -7.81 -6.25 -24.96
CA PRO A 221 -7.17 -6.01 -23.67
C PRO A 221 -5.65 -6.23 -23.74
N ILE A 222 -4.92 -5.62 -22.80
CA ILE A 222 -3.47 -5.85 -22.66
C ILE A 222 -3.23 -7.12 -21.82
N PRO A 223 -2.37 -8.05 -22.25
CA PRO A 223 -1.95 -9.18 -21.40
C PRO A 223 -1.28 -8.68 -20.11
N ALA A 224 -1.81 -9.09 -18.96
CA ALA A 224 -1.44 -8.55 -17.65
C ALA A 224 0.06 -8.66 -17.33
N HIS A 225 0.76 -9.67 -17.84
CA HIS A 225 2.18 -9.90 -17.59
C HIS A 225 3.12 -8.91 -18.28
N LEU A 226 2.62 -8.05 -19.18
CA LEU A 226 3.44 -7.10 -19.95
C LEU A 226 3.52 -5.70 -19.34
N LEU A 227 2.95 -5.50 -18.15
CA LEU A 227 2.74 -4.16 -17.57
C LEU A 227 3.81 -3.74 -16.56
N GLY A 228 4.97 -4.40 -16.55
CA GLY A 228 6.14 -4.01 -15.75
C GLY A 228 6.05 -4.28 -14.25
N GLN A 229 4.95 -4.86 -13.77
CA GLN A 229 4.69 -5.13 -12.36
C GLN A 229 3.84 -6.40 -12.21
N ILE A 230 4.04 -7.18 -11.14
CA ILE A 230 3.52 -8.55 -11.01
C ILE A 230 1.97 -8.63 -10.98
N HIS A 231 1.32 -7.59 -10.49
CA HIS A 231 -0.12 -7.34 -10.43
C HIS A 231 -0.61 -6.30 -11.44
N SER A 232 0.26 -5.83 -12.35
CA SER A 232 -0.11 -4.95 -13.46
C SER A 232 -0.69 -3.60 -13.04
N GLN A 233 -0.43 -3.16 -11.82
CA GLN A 233 -1.06 -1.98 -11.21
C GLN A 233 -0.40 -0.67 -11.66
N GLN A 234 0.89 -0.52 -11.40
CA GLN A 234 1.70 0.62 -11.86
C GLN A 234 2.48 0.21 -13.08
N TRP A 235 2.61 1.12 -14.05
CA TRP A 235 3.25 0.88 -15.34
C TRP A 235 4.53 1.72 -15.50
N ASN A 236 5.02 2.33 -14.43
CA ASN A 236 6.22 3.19 -14.42
C ASN A 236 7.44 2.52 -15.07
N SER A 237 7.61 1.21 -14.93
CA SER A 237 8.71 0.46 -15.52
C SER A 237 8.66 0.35 -17.04
N LEU A 238 7.50 0.62 -17.66
CA LEU A 238 7.36 0.69 -19.11
C LEU A 238 7.95 1.97 -19.70
N TYR A 239 8.16 3.02 -18.89
CA TYR A 239 8.55 4.35 -19.35
C TYR A 239 9.72 4.34 -20.34
N LYS A 240 10.79 3.58 -20.05
CA LYS A 240 11.98 3.45 -20.92
C LYS A 240 11.64 2.98 -22.35
N PHE A 241 10.57 2.22 -22.49
CA PHE A 241 10.16 1.55 -23.73
C PHE A 241 9.00 2.26 -24.43
N THR A 242 8.24 3.07 -23.69
CA THR A 242 7.00 3.69 -24.18
C THR A 242 7.03 5.21 -24.17
N GLN A 243 8.17 5.82 -23.82
CA GLN A 243 8.35 7.28 -23.78
C GLN A 243 7.89 7.98 -25.07
N PRO A 244 7.09 9.05 -24.97
CA PRO A 244 6.68 9.86 -26.12
C PRO A 244 7.84 10.44 -26.92
N PHE A 245 8.85 11.00 -26.24
CA PHE A 245 9.99 11.66 -26.86
C PHE A 245 11.31 11.04 -26.39
N PRO A 246 11.80 9.96 -27.02
CA PRO A 246 12.98 9.22 -26.54
C PRO A 246 14.32 9.97 -26.63
N GLY A 247 14.38 11.06 -27.39
CA GLY A 247 15.58 11.90 -27.51
C GLY A 247 15.75 12.91 -26.36
N LYS A 248 14.79 12.97 -25.43
CA LYS A 248 14.80 13.93 -24.32
C LYS A 248 15.29 13.29 -23.02
N PRO A 249 16.00 14.05 -22.17
CA PRO A 249 16.48 13.52 -20.90
C PRO A 249 15.30 13.14 -19.99
N THR A 250 15.44 12.03 -19.29
CA THR A 250 14.52 11.66 -18.21
C THR A 250 14.92 12.35 -16.93
N VAL A 251 13.93 12.80 -16.15
CA VAL A 251 14.16 13.26 -14.78
C VAL A 251 14.32 12.02 -13.90
N ASP A 252 15.58 11.60 -13.72
CA ASP A 252 16.03 10.56 -12.78
C ASP A 252 17.32 11.01 -12.10
N VAL A 253 17.29 11.12 -10.78
CA VAL A 253 18.42 11.62 -9.97
C VAL A 253 19.21 10.51 -9.29
N THR A 254 18.95 9.24 -9.63
CA THR A 254 19.65 8.08 -9.05
C THR A 254 21.16 8.20 -9.20
N ASP A 255 21.65 8.46 -10.42
CA ASP A 255 23.09 8.60 -10.68
C ASP A 255 23.69 9.82 -9.97
N ALA A 256 22.93 10.91 -9.83
CA ALA A 256 23.36 12.09 -9.10
C ALA A 256 23.53 11.79 -7.60
N MET A 257 22.55 11.14 -6.98
CA MET A 257 22.61 10.70 -5.59
C MET A 257 23.78 9.75 -5.33
N LEU A 258 24.02 8.79 -6.24
CA LEU A 258 25.16 7.87 -6.16
C LEU A 258 26.50 8.61 -6.28
N LYS A 259 26.63 9.56 -7.21
CA LYS A 259 27.85 10.39 -7.35
C LYS A 259 28.10 11.26 -6.12
N MET A 260 27.06 11.67 -5.42
CA MET A 260 27.14 12.41 -4.16
C MET A 260 27.43 11.51 -2.95
N ASN A 261 27.58 10.19 -3.14
CA ASN A 261 27.70 9.19 -2.08
C ASN A 261 26.56 9.26 -1.06
N MET A 262 25.36 9.59 -1.52
CA MET A 262 24.18 9.70 -0.66
C MET A 262 23.83 8.34 -0.04
N THR A 263 23.52 8.35 1.25
CA THR A 263 23.07 7.21 2.04
C THR A 263 21.56 7.24 2.26
N PRO A 264 20.91 6.11 2.60
CA PRO A 264 19.50 6.10 3.02
C PRO A 264 19.17 7.17 4.09
N THR A 265 19.99 7.27 5.14
CA THR A 265 19.82 8.27 6.19
C THR A 265 19.85 9.71 5.65
N GLU A 266 20.69 10.01 4.65
CA GLU A 266 20.71 11.33 4.01
C GLU A 266 19.46 11.60 3.16
N MET A 267 18.88 10.58 2.53
CA MET A 267 17.58 10.71 1.85
C MET A 267 16.47 11.08 2.86
N PHE A 268 16.44 10.44 4.03
CA PHE A 268 15.49 10.79 5.10
C PHE A 268 15.74 12.20 5.65
N LYS A 269 17.00 12.62 5.82
CA LYS A 269 17.33 13.99 6.24
C LYS A 269 16.95 15.03 5.18
N LEU A 270 17.05 14.68 3.90
CA LEU A 270 16.55 15.53 2.81
C LEU A 270 15.03 15.69 2.90
N SER A 271 14.31 14.61 3.23
CA SER A 271 12.87 14.68 3.47
C SER A 271 12.51 15.51 4.70
N GLU A 272 13.20 15.35 5.84
CA GLU A 272 13.00 16.22 7.02
C GLU A 272 13.21 17.70 6.68
N LYS A 273 14.21 18.02 5.85
CA LYS A 273 14.43 19.40 5.35
C LYS A 273 13.24 19.92 4.54
N PHE A 274 12.59 19.07 3.75
CA PHE A 274 11.37 19.46 3.05
C PHE A 274 10.30 19.92 4.03
N PHE A 275 9.92 19.06 4.98
CA PHE A 275 8.86 19.36 5.95
C PHE A 275 9.19 20.56 6.85
N THR A 276 10.39 20.58 7.42
CA THR A 276 10.84 21.70 8.26
C THR A 276 10.92 23.03 7.50
N SER A 277 11.20 23.02 6.19
CA SER A 277 11.18 24.24 5.37
C SER A 277 9.79 24.87 5.27
N MET A 278 8.74 24.05 5.32
CA MET A 278 7.34 24.49 5.35
C MET A 278 6.89 24.91 6.76
N GLY A 279 7.74 24.75 7.78
CA GLY A 279 7.43 25.12 9.16
C GLY A 279 6.92 23.98 10.05
N LEU A 280 6.96 22.73 9.58
CA LEU A 280 6.68 21.56 10.41
C LEU A 280 7.85 21.26 11.37
N PRO A 281 7.59 20.56 12.49
CA PRO A 281 8.64 20.20 13.44
C PRO A 281 9.63 19.18 12.85
N PRO A 282 10.91 19.17 13.28
CA PRO A 282 11.84 18.12 12.90
C PRO A 282 11.45 16.77 13.53
N MET A 283 12.04 15.69 13.01
CA MET A 283 11.85 14.36 13.58
C MET A 283 12.45 14.27 14.99
N PRO A 284 11.81 13.54 15.92
CA PRO A 284 12.36 13.33 17.25
C PRO A 284 13.62 12.45 17.20
N ASP A 285 14.54 12.59 18.14
CA ASP A 285 15.78 11.78 18.19
C ASP A 285 15.49 10.26 18.18
N SER A 286 14.41 9.84 18.84
CA SER A 286 13.96 8.44 18.87
C SER A 286 13.64 7.88 17.48
N PHE A 287 13.20 8.71 16.53
CA PHE A 287 12.96 8.29 15.16
C PHE A 287 14.26 7.81 14.51
N TRP A 288 15.33 8.60 14.62
CA TRP A 288 16.64 8.29 14.03
C TRP A 288 17.30 7.09 14.69
N GLU A 289 17.16 6.96 16.02
CA GLU A 289 17.75 5.85 16.77
C GLU A 289 17.08 4.50 16.53
N LYS A 290 15.77 4.49 16.27
CA LYS A 290 14.96 3.26 16.34
C LYS A 290 14.30 2.85 15.02
N SER A 291 14.30 3.71 14.01
CA SER A 291 13.79 3.36 12.68
C SER A 291 14.72 2.38 11.96
N VAL A 292 14.15 1.59 11.06
CA VAL A 292 14.90 0.74 10.13
C VAL A 292 14.86 1.43 8.78
N LEU A 293 15.89 2.24 8.49
CA LEU A 293 15.97 3.04 7.26
C LEU A 293 16.65 2.30 6.10
N GLU A 294 17.29 1.15 6.38
CA GLU A 294 17.95 0.28 5.41
C GLU A 294 17.78 -1.19 5.79
N LYS A 295 18.00 -2.11 4.84
CA LYS A 295 17.85 -3.54 5.12
C LYS A 295 18.95 -3.98 6.11
N PRO A 296 18.59 -4.53 7.29
CA PRO A 296 19.57 -5.05 8.23
C PRO A 296 20.29 -6.28 7.65
N THR A 297 21.57 -6.44 7.99
CA THR A 297 22.39 -7.59 7.55
C THR A 297 22.35 -8.77 8.51
N ASP A 298 21.83 -8.58 9.72
CA ASP A 298 21.80 -9.56 10.80
C ASP A 298 20.49 -10.36 10.89
N ARG A 299 19.46 -9.99 10.12
CA ARG A 299 18.13 -10.62 10.17
C ARG A 299 17.30 -10.37 8.93
N GLU A 300 16.36 -11.27 8.67
CA GLU A 300 15.33 -11.07 7.65
C GLU A 300 14.18 -10.22 8.18
N ILE A 301 13.68 -9.32 7.33
CA ILE A 301 12.55 -8.44 7.63
C ILE A 301 11.62 -8.34 6.42
N VAL A 302 10.36 -7.99 6.67
CA VAL A 302 9.44 -7.58 5.60
C VAL A 302 9.87 -6.20 5.11
N CYS A 303 10.35 -6.10 3.87
CA CYS A 303 10.89 -4.85 3.31
C CYS A 303 9.86 -3.83 2.82
N HIS A 304 8.57 -4.18 2.80
CA HIS A 304 7.52 -3.21 2.48
C HIS A 304 7.56 -2.05 3.46
N ALA A 305 7.65 -0.82 2.91
CA ALA A 305 7.70 0.42 3.65
C ALA A 305 6.44 0.59 4.51
N SER A 306 6.63 1.24 5.66
CA SER A 306 5.57 1.50 6.63
C SER A 306 6.04 2.47 7.70
N ALA A 307 5.21 3.46 8.02
CA ALA A 307 5.28 4.31 9.19
C ALA A 307 4.54 3.71 10.40
N TRP A 308 4.99 4.02 11.61
CA TRP A 308 4.48 3.47 12.87
C TRP A 308 4.44 4.52 13.98
N ASP A 309 3.26 4.80 14.52
CA ASP A 309 3.06 5.50 15.80
C ASP A 309 2.97 4.51 16.96
N PHE A 310 3.88 4.62 17.95
CA PHE A 310 3.84 3.86 19.20
C PHE A 310 3.00 4.59 20.27
N CYS A 311 1.75 4.88 19.91
CA CYS A 311 0.67 5.39 20.76
C CYS A 311 0.89 6.79 21.37
N GLY A 312 1.44 7.73 20.59
CA GLY A 312 1.50 9.17 20.90
C GLY A 312 2.36 9.55 22.09
N SER A 313 3.38 8.74 22.41
CA SER A 313 4.50 9.12 23.28
C SER A 313 5.54 9.99 22.58
N GLY A 314 5.34 10.31 21.29
CA GLY A 314 6.34 10.89 20.39
C GLY A 314 7.31 9.87 19.80
N ASP A 315 7.16 8.57 20.13
CA ASP A 315 7.94 7.49 19.51
C ASP A 315 7.29 7.05 18.19
N VAL A 316 7.77 7.63 17.11
CA VAL A 316 7.36 7.36 15.72
C VAL A 316 8.53 6.75 14.96
N ARG A 317 8.26 5.80 14.05
CA ARG A 317 9.32 5.06 13.34
C ARG A 317 8.93 4.69 11.92
N ILE A 318 9.93 4.60 11.05
CA ILE A 318 9.79 4.01 9.71
C ILE A 318 10.54 2.68 9.66
N LYS A 319 9.98 1.75 8.87
CA LYS A 319 10.65 0.49 8.49
C LYS A 319 10.60 0.35 6.98
N GLN A 320 11.73 0.61 6.32
CA GLN A 320 11.90 0.58 4.87
C GLN A 320 13.29 0.04 4.51
N CYS A 321 13.36 -0.88 3.54
CA CYS A 321 14.64 -1.36 2.99
C CYS A 321 15.13 -0.42 1.87
N THR A 322 15.47 0.81 2.22
CA THR A 322 15.75 1.88 1.27
C THR A 322 16.99 1.61 0.42
N GLN A 323 16.87 1.84 -0.88
CA GLN A 323 17.95 1.88 -1.85
C GLN A 323 18.15 3.31 -2.34
N VAL A 324 19.38 3.67 -2.71
CA VAL A 324 19.71 5.01 -3.23
C VAL A 324 19.25 5.11 -4.68
N LYS A 325 17.95 5.37 -4.88
CA LYS A 325 17.25 5.47 -6.17
C LYS A 325 16.13 6.50 -6.10
N MET A 326 15.77 7.10 -7.25
CA MET A 326 14.71 8.12 -7.29
C MET A 326 13.37 7.59 -6.77
N ASP A 327 12.98 6.37 -7.12
CA ASP A 327 11.72 5.78 -6.65
C ASP A 327 11.68 5.71 -5.11
N ASP A 328 12.76 5.24 -4.49
CA ASP A 328 12.87 5.15 -3.05
C ASP A 328 12.98 6.53 -2.38
N LEU A 329 13.53 7.55 -3.06
CA LEU A 329 13.51 8.94 -2.57
C LEU A 329 12.06 9.45 -2.44
N LEU A 330 11.20 9.15 -3.40
CA LEU A 330 9.79 9.52 -3.32
C LEU A 330 9.08 8.75 -2.19
N VAL A 331 9.35 7.44 -2.05
CA VAL A 331 8.81 6.64 -0.94
C VAL A 331 9.25 7.19 0.42
N VAL A 332 10.50 7.61 0.57
CA VAL A 332 10.99 8.25 1.80
C VAL A 332 10.14 9.47 2.16
N HIS A 333 9.83 10.34 1.19
CA HIS A 333 8.98 11.51 1.44
C HIS A 333 7.53 11.15 1.75
N HIS A 334 7.00 10.12 1.08
CA HIS A 334 5.67 9.58 1.37
C HIS A 334 5.57 9.09 2.82
N GLU A 335 6.49 8.23 3.27
CA GLU A 335 6.46 7.66 4.61
C GLU A 335 6.74 8.70 5.70
N MET A 336 7.60 9.68 5.43
CA MET A 336 7.83 10.82 6.33
C MET A 336 6.58 11.70 6.48
N GLY A 337 5.75 11.79 5.44
CA GLY A 337 4.44 12.46 5.53
C GLY A 337 3.50 11.80 6.53
N HIS A 338 3.50 10.46 6.62
CA HIS A 338 2.74 9.74 7.65
C HIS A 338 3.25 10.07 9.06
N ILE A 339 4.57 10.10 9.23
CA ILE A 339 5.21 10.41 10.53
C ILE A 339 4.87 11.84 10.97
N GLU A 340 4.96 12.82 10.06
CA GLU A 340 4.55 14.19 10.35
C GLU A 340 3.09 14.28 10.76
N TYR A 341 2.22 13.53 10.07
CA TYR A 341 0.81 13.50 10.43
C TYR A 341 0.57 12.89 11.82
N ASP A 342 1.24 11.78 12.14
CA ASP A 342 1.23 11.13 13.44
C ASP A 342 1.66 12.09 14.56
N LEU A 343 2.74 12.84 14.34
CA LEU A 343 3.25 13.85 15.28
C LEU A 343 2.26 15.01 15.46
N ASN A 344 1.59 15.44 14.40
CA ASN A 344 0.63 16.56 14.44
C ASN A 344 -0.62 16.23 15.26
N TYR A 345 -1.19 15.03 15.12
CA TYR A 345 -2.35 14.63 15.92
C TYR A 345 -1.99 13.97 17.26
N ALA A 346 -0.71 13.82 17.62
CA ALA A 346 -0.27 13.09 18.81
C ALA A 346 -0.91 13.58 20.12
N LYS A 347 -1.31 14.87 20.20
CA LYS A 347 -1.97 15.46 21.38
C LYS A 347 -3.48 15.24 21.42
N GLN A 348 -4.09 14.77 20.34
CA GLN A 348 -5.51 14.45 20.31
C GLN A 348 -5.82 13.29 21.26
N PRO A 349 -7.07 13.18 21.77
CA PRO A 349 -7.53 11.96 22.42
C PRO A 349 -7.24 10.73 21.55
N TYR A 350 -6.92 9.59 22.17
CA TYR A 350 -6.50 8.36 21.47
C TYR A 350 -7.37 8.00 20.24
N TYR A 351 -8.69 8.25 20.29
CA TYR A 351 -9.63 7.94 19.20
C TYR A 351 -9.56 8.84 17.97
N PHE A 352 -8.98 10.02 18.13
CA PHE A 352 -8.77 10.99 17.05
C PHE A 352 -7.32 10.97 16.55
N ARG A 353 -6.49 10.02 17.02
CA ARG A 353 -5.13 9.78 16.53
C ARG A 353 -5.14 8.84 15.33
N ALA A 354 -5.81 9.27 14.28
CA ALA A 354 -5.89 8.57 13.00
C ALA A 354 -6.24 9.60 11.91
N GLY A 355 -6.07 9.21 10.65
CA GLY A 355 -6.54 10.01 9.53
C GLY A 355 -8.05 10.28 9.59
N ALA A 356 -8.48 11.40 9.01
CA ALA A 356 -9.90 11.76 8.91
C ALA A 356 -10.73 10.61 8.30
N ASN A 357 -10.17 9.99 7.27
CA ASN A 357 -10.55 8.67 6.76
C ASN A 357 -9.28 7.95 6.25
N PRO A 358 -9.33 6.65 5.91
CA PRO A 358 -8.14 5.92 5.44
C PRO A 358 -7.48 6.51 4.18
N GLY A 359 -8.23 7.15 3.29
CA GLY A 359 -7.68 7.78 2.08
C GLY A 359 -6.94 9.09 2.38
N PHE A 360 -7.34 9.82 3.42
CA PHE A 360 -6.69 11.06 3.85
C PHE A 360 -5.24 10.79 4.28
N HIS A 361 -5.02 9.77 5.12
CA HIS A 361 -3.68 9.43 5.62
C HIS A 361 -2.71 9.13 4.47
N GLU A 362 -3.12 8.27 3.53
CA GLU A 362 -2.35 7.95 2.33
C GLU A 362 -2.09 9.18 1.44
N ALA A 363 -3.07 10.09 1.32
CA ALA A 363 -2.95 11.30 0.49
C ALA A 363 -1.91 12.31 1.01
N ILE A 364 -1.66 12.37 2.32
CA ILE A 364 -0.69 13.28 2.93
C ILE A 364 0.72 13.00 2.37
N GLY A 365 1.21 11.77 2.47
CA GLY A 365 2.53 11.40 1.94
C GLY A 365 2.63 11.53 0.41
N ASP A 366 1.56 11.15 -0.28
CA ASP A 366 1.50 11.19 -1.74
C ASP A 366 1.52 12.63 -2.31
N THR A 367 0.90 13.58 -1.61
CA THR A 367 0.91 15.00 -1.99
C THR A 367 2.32 15.59 -1.97
N ILE A 368 3.12 15.25 -0.96
CA ILE A 368 4.51 15.72 -0.83
C ILE A 368 5.37 15.17 -1.97
N SER A 369 5.17 13.89 -2.29
CA SER A 369 5.91 13.21 -3.36
C SER A 369 5.71 13.89 -4.72
N LEU A 370 4.55 14.50 -4.99
CA LEU A 370 4.31 15.27 -6.22
C LEU A 370 5.19 16.52 -6.31
N SER A 371 5.39 17.25 -5.21
CA SER A 371 6.26 18.44 -5.16
C SER A 371 7.72 18.03 -5.36
N VAL A 372 8.14 16.97 -4.66
CA VAL A 372 9.52 16.47 -4.63
C VAL A 372 9.95 15.90 -5.99
N ALA A 373 9.02 15.30 -6.73
CA ALA A 373 9.30 14.72 -8.05
C ALA A 373 9.56 15.78 -9.14
N THR A 374 9.29 17.06 -8.87
CA THR A 374 9.42 18.11 -9.90
C THR A 374 10.89 18.43 -10.22
N PRO A 375 11.23 18.73 -11.48
CA PRO A 375 12.55 19.23 -11.85
C PRO A 375 12.96 20.49 -11.06
N LYS A 376 11.99 21.36 -10.77
CA LYS A 376 12.18 22.57 -9.96
C LYS A 376 12.70 22.23 -8.56
N HIS A 377 12.07 21.27 -7.88
CA HIS A 377 12.50 20.83 -6.56
C HIS A 377 13.88 20.17 -6.61
N LEU A 378 14.07 19.21 -7.50
CA LEU A 378 15.32 18.46 -7.63
C LEU A 378 16.52 19.38 -7.91
N LYS A 379 16.30 20.47 -8.66
CA LYS A 379 17.30 21.52 -8.85
C LYS A 379 17.55 22.31 -7.57
N ALA A 380 16.50 22.70 -6.85
CA ALA A 380 16.62 23.46 -5.61
C ALA A 380 17.42 22.71 -4.52
N VAL A 381 17.35 21.38 -4.50
CA VAL A 381 18.12 20.54 -3.56
C VAL A 381 19.46 20.04 -4.12
N GLY A 382 19.85 20.48 -5.31
CA GLY A 382 21.16 20.17 -5.92
C GLY A 382 21.28 18.78 -6.53
N LEU A 383 20.17 18.07 -6.72
CA LEU A 383 20.12 16.75 -7.37
C LEU A 383 19.99 16.82 -8.90
N LEU A 384 19.67 18.01 -9.43
CA LEU A 384 19.55 18.27 -10.86
C LEU A 384 20.24 19.59 -11.23
N GLU A 385 21.12 19.57 -12.23
CA GLU A 385 21.87 20.78 -12.64
C GLU A 385 21.00 21.78 -13.41
N GLN A 386 20.19 21.28 -14.36
CA GLN A 386 19.32 22.08 -15.21
C GLN A 386 17.90 21.53 -15.16
N SER A 387 16.92 22.44 -15.07
CA SER A 387 15.52 22.09 -15.25
C SER A 387 15.20 22.17 -16.74
N PRO A 388 14.95 21.05 -17.44
CA PRO A 388 14.49 21.12 -18.81
C PRO A 388 13.07 21.70 -18.85
N GLU A 389 12.92 22.88 -19.42
CA GLU A 389 11.64 23.63 -19.50
C GLU A 389 10.93 23.45 -20.86
N ASP A 390 11.39 22.50 -21.70
CA ASP A 390 10.79 22.29 -23.01
C ASP A 390 9.56 21.36 -22.96
N THR A 391 8.61 21.60 -23.87
CA THR A 391 7.33 20.90 -23.91
C THR A 391 7.45 19.39 -24.04
N GLU A 392 8.43 18.88 -24.78
CA GLU A 392 8.62 17.44 -24.96
C GLU A 392 9.06 16.76 -23.65
N THR A 393 9.97 17.41 -22.91
CA THR A 393 10.36 16.93 -21.58
C THR A 393 9.19 17.02 -20.58
N GLY A 394 8.38 18.08 -20.64
CA GLY A 394 7.16 18.21 -19.84
C GLY A 394 6.14 17.09 -20.12
N ILE A 395 5.92 16.73 -21.40
CA ILE A 395 5.06 15.61 -21.78
C ILE A 395 5.62 14.28 -21.27
N ASN A 396 6.93 14.06 -21.41
CA ASN A 396 7.60 12.88 -20.86
C ASN A 396 7.43 12.78 -19.34
N TYR A 397 7.56 13.89 -18.61
CA TYR A 397 7.32 13.93 -17.16
C TYR A 397 5.86 13.57 -16.81
N LEU A 398 4.88 14.24 -17.44
CA LEU A 398 3.46 13.95 -17.24
C LEU A 398 3.11 12.51 -17.57
N TYR A 399 3.70 11.95 -18.63
CA TYR A 399 3.53 10.54 -18.99
C TYR A 399 4.09 9.60 -17.92
N LYS A 400 5.26 9.89 -17.35
CA LYS A 400 5.84 9.13 -16.22
C LYS A 400 4.90 9.16 -15.00
N ILE A 401 4.36 10.33 -14.67
CA ILE A 401 3.35 10.47 -13.60
C ILE A 401 2.07 9.69 -13.93
N ALA A 402 1.60 9.71 -15.17
CA ALA A 402 0.41 8.98 -15.58
C ALA A 402 0.60 7.45 -15.47
N LEU A 403 1.78 6.93 -15.83
CA LEU A 403 2.11 5.51 -15.67
C LEU A 403 2.16 5.07 -14.20
N ASP A 404 2.45 5.98 -13.26
CA ASP A 404 2.43 5.70 -11.83
C ASP A 404 1.03 5.88 -11.22
N LYS A 405 0.45 7.07 -11.37
CA LYS A 405 -0.78 7.47 -10.67
C LYS A 405 -2.03 7.07 -11.43
N VAL A 406 -2.13 7.34 -12.74
CA VAL A 406 -3.35 7.11 -13.53
C VAL A 406 -3.55 5.62 -13.87
N ALA A 407 -2.48 4.93 -14.24
CA ALA A 407 -2.52 3.51 -14.58
C ALA A 407 -3.02 2.62 -13.42
N GLY A 408 -2.74 3.04 -12.18
CA GLY A 408 -3.13 2.32 -10.97
C GLY A 408 -4.60 2.45 -10.56
N ILE A 409 -5.26 3.56 -10.93
CA ILE A 409 -6.63 3.90 -10.49
C ILE A 409 -7.64 2.76 -10.70
N PRO A 410 -7.73 2.11 -11.89
CA PRO A 410 -8.70 1.05 -12.09
C PRO A 410 -8.46 -0.14 -11.17
N SER A 411 -7.21 -0.50 -10.87
CA SER A 411 -6.92 -1.60 -9.93
C SER A 411 -7.29 -1.23 -8.49
N MET A 412 -7.04 0.02 -8.08
CA MET A 412 -7.41 0.54 -6.76
C MET A 412 -8.92 0.52 -6.54
N TYR A 413 -9.68 0.81 -7.60
CA TYR A 413 -11.13 0.70 -7.65
C TYR A 413 -11.62 -0.77 -7.64
N VAL A 414 -11.07 -1.62 -8.52
CA VAL A 414 -11.55 -2.99 -8.74
C VAL A 414 -11.33 -3.91 -7.54
N TYR A 415 -10.18 -3.81 -6.85
CA TYR A 415 -9.79 -4.81 -5.86
C TYR A 415 -10.80 -4.89 -4.70
N ASP A 416 -11.24 -3.74 -4.19
CA ASP A 416 -12.26 -3.71 -3.14
C ASP A 416 -13.66 -3.92 -3.68
N ARG A 417 -13.98 -3.46 -4.89
CA ARG A 417 -15.26 -3.81 -5.53
C ARG A 417 -15.43 -5.32 -5.67
N TRP A 418 -14.36 -6.03 -6.01
CA TRP A 418 -14.36 -7.49 -6.00
C TRP A 418 -14.60 -8.04 -4.59
N ARG A 419 -13.84 -7.58 -3.58
CA ARG A 419 -14.01 -8.05 -2.18
C ARG A 419 -15.39 -7.75 -1.62
N TRP A 420 -15.95 -6.57 -1.88
CA TRP A 420 -17.32 -6.23 -1.48
C TRP A 420 -18.34 -7.14 -2.12
N ASN A 421 -18.19 -7.47 -3.41
CA ASN A 421 -19.05 -8.44 -4.07
C ASN A 421 -18.88 -9.86 -3.48
N VAL A 422 -17.67 -10.24 -3.04
CA VAL A 422 -17.44 -11.50 -2.31
C VAL A 422 -18.16 -11.49 -0.95
N PHE A 423 -18.01 -10.42 -0.17
CA PHE A 423 -18.65 -10.27 1.14
C PHE A 423 -20.19 -10.27 1.04
N LYS A 424 -20.74 -9.61 0.01
CA LYS A 424 -22.16 -9.62 -0.34
C LYS A 424 -22.67 -10.96 -0.90
N GLY A 425 -21.81 -11.96 -1.06
CA GLY A 425 -22.18 -13.28 -1.56
C GLY A 425 -22.53 -13.34 -3.05
N LYS A 426 -22.09 -12.38 -3.86
CA LYS A 426 -22.40 -12.34 -5.31
C LYS A 426 -21.68 -13.41 -6.12
N TYR A 427 -20.62 -14.02 -5.58
CA TYR A 427 -19.83 -15.05 -6.25
C TYR A 427 -19.89 -16.36 -5.47
N GLN A 428 -20.16 -17.46 -6.17
CA GLN A 428 -19.87 -18.81 -5.66
C GLN A 428 -18.35 -19.06 -5.65
N SER A 429 -17.90 -20.09 -4.92
CA SER A 429 -16.45 -20.39 -4.76
C SER A 429 -15.72 -20.59 -6.10
N GLU A 430 -16.39 -21.20 -7.08
CA GLU A 430 -15.87 -21.45 -8.44
C GLU A 430 -15.82 -20.16 -9.29
N GLN A 431 -16.60 -19.15 -8.92
CA GLN A 431 -16.72 -17.88 -9.63
C GLN A 431 -15.78 -16.80 -9.10
N LEU A 432 -15.15 -17.00 -7.93
CA LEU A 432 -14.29 -16.00 -7.29
C LEU A 432 -13.21 -15.46 -8.24
N ASN A 433 -12.48 -16.36 -8.91
CA ASN A 433 -11.41 -15.98 -9.83
C ASN A 433 -11.95 -15.39 -11.14
N LYS A 434 -13.10 -15.89 -11.62
CA LYS A 434 -13.74 -15.34 -12.82
C LYS A 434 -14.22 -13.90 -12.58
N GLY A 435 -14.93 -13.66 -11.48
CA GLY A 435 -15.42 -12.33 -11.12
C GLY A 435 -14.31 -11.29 -10.94
N TRP A 436 -13.13 -11.73 -10.48
CA TRP A 436 -11.93 -10.89 -10.44
C TRP A 436 -11.49 -10.46 -11.85
N TRP A 437 -11.34 -11.43 -12.75
CA TRP A 437 -10.91 -11.16 -14.12
C TRP A 437 -11.95 -10.41 -14.95
N ASP A 438 -13.25 -10.63 -14.72
CA ASP A 438 -14.33 -9.87 -15.35
C ASP A 438 -14.25 -8.38 -14.98
N LEU A 439 -13.98 -8.06 -13.72
CA LEU A 439 -13.83 -6.67 -13.26
C LEU A 439 -12.56 -6.02 -13.80
N LEU A 440 -11.43 -6.73 -13.79
CA LEU A 440 -10.18 -6.22 -14.38
C LEU A 440 -10.30 -6.01 -15.89
N LEU A 441 -10.96 -6.91 -16.61
CA LEU A 441 -11.22 -6.72 -18.02
C LEU A 441 -12.10 -5.50 -18.27
N LYS A 442 -13.19 -5.33 -17.50
CA LYS A 442 -14.13 -4.22 -17.68
C LYS A 442 -13.52 -2.86 -17.35
N HIS A 443 -12.81 -2.75 -16.23
CA HIS A 443 -12.38 -1.45 -15.71
C HIS A 443 -10.91 -1.14 -16.04
N GLN A 444 -10.04 -2.15 -16.03
CA GLN A 444 -8.62 -1.98 -16.36
C GLN A 444 -8.30 -2.36 -17.82
N GLY A 445 -9.16 -3.09 -18.52
CA GLY A 445 -8.89 -3.46 -19.92
C GLY A 445 -7.69 -4.40 -20.05
N ILE A 446 -7.49 -5.30 -19.08
CA ILE A 446 -6.43 -6.31 -19.10
C ILE A 446 -6.99 -7.73 -19.09
N CYS A 447 -6.22 -8.68 -19.61
CA CYS A 447 -6.58 -10.10 -19.62
C CYS A 447 -5.46 -10.95 -19.00
N PRO A 448 -5.79 -12.16 -18.48
CA PRO A 448 -4.76 -13.07 -18.00
C PRO A 448 -3.89 -13.53 -19.19
N GLY A 449 -2.57 -13.69 -18.95
CA GLY A 449 -1.64 -14.13 -20.00
C GLY A 449 -1.83 -15.58 -20.45
N VAL A 450 -2.48 -16.40 -19.61
CA VAL A 450 -2.91 -17.76 -19.92
C VAL A 450 -4.37 -17.94 -19.51
N ALA A 451 -5.09 -18.86 -20.16
CA ALA A 451 -6.45 -19.19 -19.77
C ALA A 451 -6.50 -19.64 -18.30
N ARG A 452 -7.47 -19.08 -17.55
CA ARG A 452 -7.71 -19.44 -16.15
C ARG A 452 -8.76 -20.52 -16.03
N THR A 453 -8.58 -21.36 -15.02
CA THR A 453 -9.45 -22.48 -14.65
C THR A 453 -10.10 -22.21 -13.29
N PRO A 454 -11.18 -22.93 -12.91
CA PRO A 454 -11.78 -22.81 -11.58
C PRO A 454 -10.83 -23.17 -10.43
N GLU A 455 -9.77 -23.93 -10.69
CA GLU A 455 -8.72 -24.27 -9.73
C GLU A 455 -7.81 -23.08 -9.43
N ASP A 456 -7.72 -22.10 -10.33
CA ASP A 456 -6.93 -20.89 -10.11
C ASP A 456 -7.58 -19.94 -9.10
N PHE A 457 -6.73 -19.22 -8.36
CA PHE A 457 -7.18 -18.20 -7.42
C PHE A 457 -6.16 -17.08 -7.33
N ASP A 458 -6.24 -16.15 -8.28
CA ASP A 458 -5.27 -15.08 -8.45
C ASP A 458 -5.36 -13.94 -7.41
N PRO A 459 -6.52 -13.54 -6.85
CA PRO A 459 -6.61 -12.35 -5.99
C PRO A 459 -5.66 -12.35 -4.78
N PRO A 460 -5.54 -13.43 -3.98
CA PRO A 460 -4.63 -13.44 -2.83
C PRO A 460 -3.14 -13.40 -3.18
N SER A 461 -2.77 -13.56 -4.46
CA SER A 461 -1.40 -13.30 -4.91
C SER A 461 -0.97 -11.85 -4.70
N LYS A 462 -1.92 -10.93 -4.47
CA LYS A 462 -1.70 -9.55 -4.00
C LYS A 462 -1.71 -9.52 -2.47
N TYR A 463 -0.63 -8.99 -1.90
CA TYR A 463 -0.43 -8.91 -0.45
C TYR A 463 -1.63 -8.35 0.31
N HIS A 464 -2.22 -7.22 -0.10
CA HIS A 464 -3.36 -6.59 0.60
C HIS A 464 -4.60 -7.48 0.68
N ILE A 465 -4.81 -8.37 -0.29
CA ILE A 465 -5.90 -9.35 -0.27
C ILE A 465 -5.60 -10.42 0.79
N SER A 466 -4.39 -10.97 0.79
CA SER A 466 -3.92 -11.96 1.78
C SER A 466 -3.78 -11.39 3.20
N ALA A 467 -3.49 -10.10 3.33
CA ALA A 467 -3.31 -9.41 4.60
C ALA A 467 -4.60 -8.80 5.16
N SER A 468 -5.75 -8.97 4.48
CA SER A 468 -7.03 -8.36 4.87
C SER A 468 -6.96 -6.83 5.05
N VAL A 469 -6.20 -6.14 4.19
CA VAL A 469 -6.05 -4.67 4.24
C VAL A 469 -6.96 -4.05 3.17
N PRO A 470 -7.96 -3.22 3.52
CA PRO A 470 -8.81 -2.51 2.55
C PRO A 470 -7.99 -1.68 1.57
N TYR A 471 -8.30 -1.77 0.28
CA TYR A 471 -7.51 -1.22 -0.82
C TYR A 471 -8.09 0.08 -1.38
N ILE A 472 -9.39 0.35 -1.17
CA ILE A 472 -10.06 1.54 -1.70
C ILE A 472 -9.47 2.85 -1.16
N ARG A 473 -8.74 2.77 -0.03
CA ARG A 473 -7.96 3.90 0.52
C ARG A 473 -7.04 4.54 -0.52
N TYR A 474 -6.43 3.73 -1.40
CA TYR A 474 -5.52 4.23 -2.43
C TYR A 474 -6.27 4.95 -3.55
N PHE A 475 -7.51 4.55 -3.86
CA PHE A 475 -8.35 5.26 -4.83
C PHE A 475 -8.75 6.64 -4.26
N ALA A 476 -9.30 6.66 -3.05
CA ALA A 476 -9.68 7.91 -2.38
C ALA A 476 -8.47 8.83 -2.20
N SER A 477 -7.34 8.28 -1.77
CA SER A 477 -6.06 8.97 -1.66
C SER A 477 -5.62 9.57 -2.99
N THR A 478 -5.78 8.84 -4.09
CA THR A 478 -5.35 9.33 -5.40
C THR A 478 -6.13 10.57 -5.82
N VAL A 479 -7.42 10.66 -5.49
CA VAL A 479 -8.21 11.87 -5.77
C VAL A 479 -7.81 13.00 -4.82
N LEU A 480 -7.73 12.70 -3.51
CA LEU A 480 -7.40 13.67 -2.48
C LEU A 480 -6.01 14.28 -2.66
N GLN A 481 -4.99 13.49 -3.03
CA GLN A 481 -3.62 14.00 -3.19
C GLN A 481 -3.56 15.13 -4.20
N PHE A 482 -4.29 15.05 -5.33
CA PHE A 482 -4.28 16.11 -6.34
C PHE A 482 -5.11 17.33 -5.91
N GLN A 483 -6.15 17.13 -5.08
CA GLN A 483 -6.89 18.23 -4.47
C GLN A 483 -6.03 18.98 -3.44
N PHE A 484 -5.31 18.25 -2.58
CA PHE A 484 -4.38 18.84 -1.61
C PHE A 484 -3.23 19.54 -2.32
N TYR A 485 -2.61 18.87 -3.29
CA TYR A 485 -1.54 19.44 -4.10
C TYR A 485 -1.97 20.77 -4.74
N LYS A 486 -3.16 20.81 -5.36
CA LYS A 486 -3.71 22.05 -5.92
C LYS A 486 -3.87 23.15 -4.86
N ALA A 487 -4.46 22.84 -3.72
CA ALA A 487 -4.69 23.81 -2.66
C ALA A 487 -3.37 24.36 -2.08
N LEU A 488 -2.38 23.50 -1.83
CA LEU A 488 -1.05 23.89 -1.34
C LEU A 488 -0.30 24.74 -2.36
N CYS A 489 -0.42 24.43 -3.65
CA CYS A 489 0.16 25.22 -4.72
C CYS A 489 -0.47 26.62 -4.83
N GLU A 490 -1.78 26.72 -4.67
CA GLU A 490 -2.49 28.00 -4.61
C GLU A 490 -2.04 28.83 -3.41
N GLU A 491 -1.91 28.21 -2.23
CA GLU A 491 -1.42 28.86 -1.01
C GLU A 491 0.05 29.29 -1.11
N ALA A 492 0.89 28.48 -1.78
CA ALA A 492 2.27 28.81 -2.12
C ALA A 492 2.39 29.86 -3.24
N ASN A 493 1.27 30.44 -3.70
CA ASN A 493 1.21 31.45 -4.76
C ASN A 493 1.81 31.00 -6.10
N HIS A 494 1.81 29.69 -6.40
CA HIS A 494 2.31 29.15 -7.65
C HIS A 494 1.58 29.75 -8.86
N LYS A 495 2.32 29.94 -9.96
CA LYS A 495 1.81 30.44 -11.24
C LYS A 495 2.21 29.47 -12.35
N GLY A 496 1.32 29.28 -13.32
CA GLY A 496 1.55 28.37 -14.44
C GLY A 496 0.89 27.01 -14.24
N PRO A 497 1.30 26.00 -15.03
CA PRO A 497 0.75 24.66 -14.96
C PRO A 497 0.94 24.03 -13.57
N LEU A 498 -0.10 23.32 -13.09
CA LEU A 498 -0.08 22.72 -11.75
C LEU A 498 1.07 21.71 -11.56
N HIS A 499 1.40 20.93 -12.59
CA HIS A 499 2.43 19.89 -12.53
C HIS A 499 3.87 20.41 -12.34
N GLU A 500 4.08 21.73 -12.48
CA GLU A 500 5.38 22.40 -12.26
C GLU A 500 5.48 23.02 -10.86
N CYS A 501 4.41 22.96 -10.08
CA CYS A 501 4.40 23.51 -8.73
C CYS A 501 5.45 22.84 -7.84
N ASP A 502 6.08 23.64 -6.98
CA ASP A 502 6.87 23.15 -5.87
C ASP A 502 6.64 24.12 -4.72
N PHE A 503 6.07 23.62 -3.62
CA PHE A 503 5.74 24.40 -2.42
C PHE A 503 6.80 24.24 -1.31
N TYR A 504 7.95 23.63 -1.62
CA TYR A 504 9.14 23.67 -0.76
C TYR A 504 9.43 25.11 -0.29
N GLN A 505 9.72 25.28 1.00
CA GLN A 505 9.94 26.57 1.68
C GLN A 505 8.71 27.50 1.82
N SER A 506 7.50 27.10 1.41
CA SER A 506 6.28 27.87 1.69
C SER A 506 5.75 27.55 3.08
N LYS A 507 5.83 28.53 3.99
CA LYS A 507 5.27 28.41 5.35
C LYS A 507 3.76 28.53 5.37
N GLU A 508 3.20 29.23 4.38
CA GLU A 508 1.77 29.39 4.18
C GLU A 508 1.16 28.03 3.77
N ALA A 509 1.76 27.35 2.79
CA ALA A 509 1.38 25.99 2.44
C ALA A 509 1.54 25.03 3.63
N GLY A 510 2.65 25.11 4.37
CA GLY A 510 2.86 24.29 5.57
C GLY A 510 1.93 24.58 6.75
N LYS A 511 1.26 25.73 6.78
CA LYS A 511 0.22 26.04 7.77
C LYS A 511 -1.15 25.47 7.36
N LEU A 512 -1.40 25.39 6.06
CA LEU A 512 -2.60 24.80 5.50
C LEU A 512 -2.55 23.26 5.53
N PHE A 513 -1.37 22.71 5.21
CA PHE A 513 -1.02 21.30 5.37
C PHE A 513 -1.10 20.88 6.84
#